data_AF-A0AB39NCU3-F1
#
_entry.id   AF-A0AB39NCU3-F1
#
_cell.length_a   1.000
_cell.length_b   1.000
_cell.length_c   1.000
_cell.angle_alpha   90.00
_cell.angle_beta   90.00
_cell.angle_gamma   90.00
#
_symmetry.space_group_name_H-M   'P 1'
#
loop_
_entity.id
_entity.type
_entity.pdbx_description
1 polymer ?
#
loop_
_entity_poly.entity_id
_entity_poly.type
_entity_poly.pdbx_seq_one_letter_code
_entity_poly.pdbx_strand_id
1 'polypeptide(L)'
;MANRSPNERIAIVLKWAAAPMPSWGTAASGNYGGTSYGVLKGSEHADAAAEFITWLTTDKAGVEARLADLDSPSSALPADPEMREVAAAKFDTAYLNGQNLYALASQQVDTIVPDWTWGPNQMDVYTAIQDETAKSGFTRGIEAGQQKAESGIAERGLKLAQ
;
A
#
# COMPACT_ATOMS: atom_id res chain seq x y z
N MET A 1 41.46 18.29 21.67
CA MET A 1 40.52 17.97 20.57
C MET A 1 40.90 16.59 20.06
N ALA A 2 40.12 15.56 20.40
CA ALA A 2 40.45 14.17 20.06
C ALA A 2 39.93 13.83 18.65
N ASN A 3 40.83 13.28 17.84
CA ASN A 3 40.60 12.90 16.45
C ASN A 3 39.80 11.59 16.41
N ARG A 4 38.50 11.65 16.07
CA ARG A 4 37.66 10.45 15.91
C ARG A 4 37.84 9.84 14.53
N SER A 5 37.87 8.52 14.46
CA SER A 5 38.02 7.77 13.21
C SER A 5 36.77 7.92 12.32
N PRO A 6 36.89 7.74 10.98
CA PRO A 6 35.74 7.83 10.07
C PRO A 6 34.57 6.91 10.43
N ASN A 7 34.84 5.80 11.13
CA ASN A 7 33.86 4.78 11.52
C ASN A 7 33.06 5.13 12.79
N GLU A 8 33.39 6.23 13.47
CA GLU A 8 32.64 6.72 14.65
C GLU A 8 31.58 7.77 14.28
N ARG A 9 31.42 8.08 12.99
CA ARG A 9 30.34 8.93 12.51
C ARG A 9 29.14 8.06 12.18
N ILE A 10 28.17 8.10 13.09
CA ILE A 10 26.77 7.65 12.91
C ILE A 10 26.57 6.14 13.09
N ALA A 11 26.93 5.63 14.27
CA ALA A 11 26.06 4.66 14.93
C ALA A 11 24.88 5.41 15.57
N ILE A 12 24.01 6.00 14.73
CA ILE A 12 22.63 6.19 15.18
C ILE A 12 22.12 4.76 15.29
N VAL A 13 22.01 4.25 16.51
CA VAL A 13 21.27 3.02 16.77
C VAL A 13 19.86 3.29 16.22
N LEU A 14 19.56 2.75 15.05
CA LEU A 14 18.27 2.92 14.38
C LEU A 14 17.23 2.24 15.25
N LYS A 15 16.46 3.01 16.04
CA LYS A 15 15.45 2.47 16.97
C LYS A 15 14.11 2.19 16.29
N TRP A 16 14.03 2.33 14.98
CA TRP A 16 12.79 2.13 14.25
C TRP A 16 12.44 0.64 14.19
N ALA A 17 11.17 0.35 14.43
CA ALA A 17 10.56 -0.96 14.28
C ALA A 17 9.12 -0.76 13.83
N ALA A 18 8.57 -1.73 13.12
CA ALA A 18 7.16 -1.76 12.78
C ALA A 18 6.36 -2.56 13.82
N ALA A 19 5.10 -2.20 14.02
CA ALA A 19 4.18 -2.89 14.91
C ALA A 19 2.81 -3.03 14.21
N PRO A 20 2.00 -4.03 14.59
CA PRO A 20 0.60 -4.12 14.17
C PRO A 20 -0.19 -2.83 14.47
N MET A 21 -1.25 -2.60 13.70
CA MET A 21 -2.20 -1.54 14.04
C MET A 21 -2.88 -1.86 15.38
N PRO A 22 -3.08 -0.86 16.28
CA PRO A 22 -3.83 -1.08 17.51
C PRO A 22 -5.29 -1.41 17.18
N SER A 23 -5.93 -2.23 18.02
CA SER A 23 -7.35 -2.59 17.91
C SER A 23 -8.04 -2.50 19.27
N TRP A 24 -9.37 -2.35 19.25
CA TRP A 24 -10.21 -2.26 20.45
C TRP A 24 -11.05 -3.53 20.64
N GLY A 25 -10.42 -4.70 20.54
CA GLY A 25 -11.08 -6.01 20.61
C GLY A 25 -10.50 -6.97 19.60
N THR A 26 -11.29 -7.35 18.60
CA THR A 26 -10.80 -8.13 17.45
C THR A 26 -9.83 -7.30 16.61
N ALA A 27 -8.71 -7.89 16.19
CA ALA A 27 -7.76 -7.25 15.30
C ALA A 27 -8.46 -6.85 13.99
N ALA A 28 -8.34 -5.58 13.61
CA ALA A 28 -8.95 -5.02 12.43
C ALA A 28 -8.02 -3.96 11.83
N SER A 29 -7.77 -4.07 10.53
CA SER A 29 -7.03 -3.08 9.76
C SER A 29 -7.80 -2.68 8.51
N GLY A 30 -7.48 -1.50 7.97
CA GLY A 30 -7.95 -1.05 6.67
C GLY A 30 -6.84 -1.22 5.64
N ASN A 31 -7.22 -1.37 4.37
CA ASN A 31 -6.26 -1.30 3.28
C ASN A 31 -6.26 0.12 2.66
N TYR A 32 -5.07 0.66 2.42
CA TYR A 32 -4.88 1.96 1.80
C TYR A 32 -3.86 1.83 0.67
N GLY A 33 -4.29 2.13 -0.55
CA GLY A 33 -3.49 1.89 -1.75
C GLY A 33 -3.54 0.43 -2.18
N GLY A 34 -2.37 -0.13 -2.51
CA GLY A 34 -2.27 -1.32 -3.34
C GLY A 34 -2.50 -0.98 -4.81
N THR A 35 -1.80 -1.68 -5.69
CA THR A 35 -1.84 -1.43 -7.13
C THR A 35 -2.18 -2.70 -7.86
N SER A 36 -2.93 -2.57 -8.96
CA SER A 36 -3.15 -3.64 -9.93
C SER A 36 -2.59 -3.21 -11.29
N TYR A 37 -2.27 -4.19 -12.12
CA TYR A 37 -2.00 -3.96 -13.53
C TYR A 37 -3.28 -4.21 -14.33
N GLY A 38 -3.66 -3.26 -15.18
CA GLY A 38 -4.83 -3.36 -16.04
C GLY A 38 -4.43 -3.29 -17.51
N VAL A 39 -5.07 -4.11 -18.33
CA VAL A 39 -5.01 -3.97 -19.79
C VAL A 39 -6.12 -3.01 -20.22
N LEU A 40 -5.74 -1.89 -20.84
CA LEU A 40 -6.70 -0.87 -21.26
C LEU A 40 -7.50 -1.33 -22.49
N LYS A 41 -8.75 -0.87 -22.58
CA LYS A 41 -9.60 -1.07 -23.75
C LYS A 41 -8.91 -0.48 -24.99
N GLY A 42 -8.89 -1.26 -26.09
CA GLY A 42 -8.27 -0.85 -27.35
C GLY A 42 -6.83 -1.32 -27.54
N SER A 43 -6.25 -2.05 -26.60
CA SER A 43 -4.95 -2.72 -26.81
C SER A 43 -5.05 -3.77 -27.93
N GLU A 44 -4.16 -3.69 -28.91
CA GLU A 44 -4.00 -4.71 -29.97
C GLU A 44 -3.24 -5.96 -29.47
N HIS A 45 -2.69 -5.90 -28.25
CA HIS A 45 -1.86 -6.96 -27.65
C HIS A 45 -2.36 -7.34 -26.24
N ALA A 46 -3.69 -7.44 -26.08
CA ALA A 46 -4.28 -7.72 -24.76
C ALA A 46 -3.78 -9.04 -24.14
N ASP A 47 -3.69 -10.11 -24.94
CA ASP A 47 -3.26 -11.43 -24.48
C ASP A 47 -1.79 -11.43 -24.04
N ALA A 48 -0.90 -10.87 -24.86
CA ALA A 48 0.52 -10.75 -24.52
C ALA A 48 0.75 -9.86 -23.29
N ALA A 49 -0.04 -8.78 -23.14
CA ALA A 49 0.02 -7.95 -21.95
C ALA A 49 -0.43 -8.71 -20.69
N ALA A 50 -1.48 -9.52 -20.78
CA ALA A 50 -1.95 -10.35 -19.67
C ALA A 50 -0.93 -11.43 -19.28
N GLU A 51 -0.28 -12.06 -20.27
CA GLU A 51 0.81 -13.01 -20.04
C GLU A 51 1.98 -12.35 -19.30
N PHE A 52 2.41 -11.17 -19.78
CA PHE A 52 3.47 -10.41 -19.12
C PHE A 52 3.11 -9.98 -17.70
N ILE A 53 1.88 -9.50 -17.47
CA ILE A 53 1.40 -9.12 -16.13
C ILE A 53 1.43 -10.31 -15.18
N THR A 54 1.00 -11.48 -15.65
CA THR A 54 1.02 -12.72 -14.86
C THR A 54 2.45 -13.06 -14.48
N TRP A 55 3.35 -13.15 -15.47
CA TRP A 55 4.78 -13.38 -15.21
C TRP A 55 5.38 -12.36 -14.23
N LEU A 56 5.12 -11.07 -14.45
CA LEU A 56 5.65 -9.98 -13.62
C LEU A 56 5.20 -10.06 -12.14
N THR A 57 4.05 -10.69 -11.86
CA THR A 57 3.42 -10.65 -10.52
C THR A 57 3.43 -11.97 -9.77
N THR A 58 3.55 -13.11 -10.47
CA THR A 58 3.46 -14.45 -9.86
C THR A 58 4.65 -15.36 -10.21
N ASP A 59 5.53 -14.98 -11.14
CA ASP A 59 6.73 -15.76 -11.45
C ASP A 59 7.93 -15.25 -10.64
N LYS A 60 8.74 -16.18 -10.11
CA LYS A 60 9.93 -15.83 -9.32
C LYS A 60 10.88 -14.92 -10.09
N ALA A 61 11.17 -15.23 -11.36
CA ALA A 61 12.10 -14.42 -12.15
C ALA A 61 11.49 -13.05 -12.47
N GLY A 62 10.18 -12.97 -12.68
CA GLY A 62 9.46 -11.72 -12.88
C GLY A 62 9.50 -10.81 -11.66
N VAL A 63 9.23 -11.37 -10.48
CA VAL A 63 9.31 -10.64 -9.21
C VAL A 63 10.76 -10.24 -8.90
N GLU A 64 11.74 -11.12 -9.09
CA GLU A 64 13.15 -10.76 -8.92
C GLU A 64 13.58 -9.64 -9.86
N ALA A 65 13.16 -9.68 -11.12
CA ALA A 65 13.47 -8.61 -12.10
C ALA A 65 12.82 -7.28 -11.69
N ARG A 66 11.58 -7.30 -11.21
CA ARG A 66 10.89 -6.11 -10.69
C ARG A 66 11.61 -5.49 -9.48
N LEU A 67 12.21 -6.32 -8.64
CA LEU A 67 12.90 -5.90 -7.42
C LEU A 67 14.40 -5.62 -7.63
N ALA A 68 14.91 -5.80 -8.84
CA ALA A 68 16.33 -5.65 -9.15
C ALA A 68 16.79 -4.18 -9.24
N ASP A 69 15.86 -3.21 -9.29
CA ASP A 69 16.20 -1.80 -9.19
C ASP A 69 16.66 -1.48 -7.77
N LEU A 70 17.97 -1.29 -7.61
CA LEU A 70 18.61 -1.00 -6.33
C LEU A 70 18.72 0.50 -6.04
N ASP A 71 18.44 1.36 -7.02
CA ASP A 71 18.40 2.82 -6.79
C ASP A 71 17.09 3.22 -6.10
N SER A 72 16.02 2.45 -6.34
CA SER A 72 14.74 2.57 -5.63
C SER A 72 14.15 1.18 -5.30
N PRO A 73 14.73 0.45 -4.32
CA PRO A 73 14.28 -0.89 -4.02
C PRO A 73 12.84 -0.87 -3.53
N SER A 74 11.99 -1.65 -4.21
CA SER A 74 10.58 -1.76 -3.83
C SER A 74 10.43 -2.52 -2.50
N SER A 75 9.52 -2.03 -1.65
CA SER A 75 9.08 -2.68 -0.42
C SER A 75 7.71 -3.36 -0.58
N ALA A 76 7.27 -3.59 -1.82
CA ALA A 76 5.95 -4.14 -2.09
C ALA A 76 5.79 -5.52 -1.46
N LEU A 77 4.67 -5.73 -0.76
CA LEU A 77 4.22 -7.05 -0.34
C LEU A 77 3.45 -7.69 -1.51
N PRO A 78 3.94 -8.77 -2.14
CA PRO A 78 3.23 -9.43 -3.23
C PRO A 78 1.85 -9.94 -2.81
N ALA A 79 0.88 -9.77 -3.72
CA ALA A 79 -0.47 -10.30 -3.55
C ALA A 79 -0.45 -11.84 -3.53
N ASP A 80 0.36 -12.44 -4.42
CA ASP A 80 0.67 -13.87 -4.40
C ASP A 80 1.52 -14.20 -3.15
N PRO A 81 1.00 -15.01 -2.20
CA PRO A 81 1.73 -15.40 -1.01
C PRO A 81 3.05 -16.12 -1.29
N GLU A 82 3.16 -16.89 -2.38
CA GLU A 82 4.37 -17.65 -2.72
C GLU A 82 5.52 -16.70 -3.09
N MET A 83 5.21 -15.53 -3.65
CA MET A 83 6.19 -14.53 -4.04
C MET A 83 6.68 -13.65 -2.88
N ARG A 84 6.04 -13.72 -1.71
CA ARG A 84 6.43 -12.90 -0.55
C ARG A 84 7.81 -13.27 -0.03
N GLU A 85 8.21 -14.55 -0.10
CA GLU A 85 9.56 -14.99 0.28
C GLU A 85 10.63 -14.47 -0.69
N VAL A 86 10.32 -14.49 -1.99
CA VAL A 86 11.18 -13.95 -3.05
C VAL A 86 11.43 -12.45 -2.81
N ALA A 87 10.37 -11.71 -2.48
CA ALA A 87 10.47 -10.29 -2.18
C ALA A 87 11.20 -9.99 -0.86
N ALA A 88 10.93 -10.78 0.19
CA ALA A 88 11.61 -10.66 1.48
C ALA A 88 13.12 -10.83 1.36
N ALA A 89 13.59 -11.75 0.51
CA ALA A 89 15.01 -12.02 0.30
C ALA A 89 15.77 -10.83 -0.34
N LYS A 90 15.07 -9.86 -0.94
CA LYS A 90 15.66 -8.67 -1.58
C LYS A 90 15.61 -7.42 -0.69
N PHE A 91 14.93 -7.47 0.44
CA PHE A 91 14.67 -6.30 1.28
C PHE A 91 15.71 -6.15 2.40
N ASP A 92 16.37 -5.00 2.49
CA ASP A 92 17.27 -4.68 3.61
C ASP A 92 16.47 -4.26 4.85
N THR A 93 16.57 -5.05 5.90
CA THR A 93 15.87 -4.84 7.17
C THR A 93 16.70 -4.09 8.20
N ALA A 94 17.96 -3.73 7.90
CA ALA A 94 18.87 -3.08 8.84
C ALA A 94 18.30 -1.76 9.40
N TYR A 95 17.55 -1.01 8.59
CA TYR A 95 16.89 0.21 9.04
C TYR A 95 15.82 -0.01 10.11
N LEU A 96 15.18 -1.18 10.08
CA LEU A 96 14.07 -1.57 10.95
C LEU A 96 14.49 -2.67 11.94
N ASN A 97 15.72 -2.56 12.47
CA ASN A 97 16.27 -3.45 13.49
C ASN A 97 16.28 -4.95 13.11
N GLY A 98 16.41 -5.27 11.82
CA GLY A 98 16.44 -6.66 11.36
C GLY A 98 15.08 -7.37 11.49
N GLN A 99 13.99 -6.62 11.67
CA GLN A 99 12.65 -7.20 11.83
C GLN A 99 12.21 -7.93 10.56
N ASN A 100 11.54 -9.07 10.72
CA ASN A 100 10.89 -9.75 9.61
C ASN A 100 9.58 -9.03 9.24
N LEU A 101 9.71 -8.00 8.41
CA LEU A 101 8.60 -7.13 8.00
C LEU A 101 7.60 -7.83 7.09
N TYR A 102 8.05 -8.74 6.24
CA TYR A 102 7.15 -9.49 5.34
C TYR A 102 6.25 -10.45 6.12
N ALA A 103 6.77 -11.10 7.16
CA ALA A 103 5.95 -11.90 8.06
C ALA A 103 4.96 -11.01 8.85
N LEU A 104 5.43 -9.88 9.40
CA LEU A 104 4.57 -8.94 10.11
C LEU A 104 3.44 -8.42 9.21
N ALA A 105 3.78 -7.94 8.01
CA ALA A 105 2.81 -7.40 7.06
C ALA A 105 1.82 -8.49 6.58
N SER A 106 2.29 -9.72 6.36
CA SER A 106 1.42 -10.86 6.02
C SER A 106 0.38 -11.13 7.11
N GLN A 107 0.77 -11.09 8.39
CA GLN A 107 -0.18 -11.23 9.50
C GLN A 107 -1.21 -10.09 9.54
N GLN A 108 -0.83 -8.88 9.12
CA GLN A 108 -1.78 -7.76 9.06
C GLN A 108 -2.77 -7.90 7.90
N VAL A 109 -2.39 -8.52 6.78
CA VAL A 109 -3.31 -8.79 5.66
C VAL A 109 -4.52 -9.61 6.13
N ASP A 110 -4.31 -10.59 7.00
CA ASP A 110 -5.39 -11.44 7.55
C ASP A 110 -6.36 -10.67 8.47
N THR A 111 -6.02 -9.43 8.85
CA THR A 111 -6.85 -8.56 9.69
C THR A 111 -7.58 -7.48 8.90
N ILE A 112 -7.39 -7.42 7.57
CA ILE A 112 -8.09 -6.46 6.72
C ILE A 112 -9.58 -6.74 6.81
N VAL A 113 -10.36 -5.72 7.17
CA VAL A 113 -11.82 -5.85 7.26
C VAL A 113 -12.38 -6.22 5.88
N PRO A 114 -13.15 -7.32 5.76
CA PRO A 114 -13.72 -7.73 4.48
C PRO A 114 -14.84 -6.79 4.02
N ASP A 115 -15.31 -6.98 2.80
CA ASP A 115 -16.50 -6.34 2.23
C ASP A 115 -16.43 -4.80 2.13
N TRP A 116 -15.22 -4.21 2.13
CA TRP A 116 -15.02 -2.80 1.81
C TRP A 116 -15.05 -2.56 0.29
N THR A 117 -15.70 -1.47 -0.13
CA THR A 117 -15.77 -1.07 -1.56
C THR A 117 -15.42 0.41 -1.70
N TRP A 118 -14.55 0.74 -2.67
CA TRP A 118 -14.27 2.13 -3.04
C TRP A 118 -15.28 2.65 -4.07
N GLY A 119 -15.68 3.91 -3.91
CA GLY A 119 -16.59 4.57 -4.84
C GLY A 119 -15.92 4.95 -6.17
N PRO A 120 -16.71 5.26 -7.21
CA PRO A 120 -16.21 5.60 -8.54
C PRO A 120 -15.45 6.95 -8.62
N ASN A 121 -15.44 7.71 -7.53
CA ASN A 121 -14.78 9.00 -7.38
C ASN A 121 -13.94 9.06 -6.09
N GLN A 122 -13.41 7.93 -5.63
CA GLN A 122 -12.73 7.82 -4.34
C GLN A 122 -11.61 8.84 -4.14
N MET A 123 -10.85 9.19 -5.18
CA MET A 123 -9.80 10.19 -5.08
C MET A 123 -10.34 11.57 -4.69
N ASP A 124 -11.49 11.97 -5.24
CA ASP A 124 -12.13 13.23 -4.86
C ASP A 124 -12.65 13.19 -3.42
N VAL A 125 -13.15 12.02 -2.97
CA VAL A 125 -13.58 11.80 -1.58
C VAL A 125 -12.40 12.03 -0.63
N TYR A 126 -11.23 11.47 -0.94
CA TYR A 126 -10.02 11.71 -0.15
C TYR A 126 -9.62 13.18 -0.11
N THR A 127 -9.64 13.87 -1.25
CA THR A 127 -9.36 15.32 -1.32
C THR A 127 -10.34 16.13 -0.48
N ALA A 128 -11.65 15.83 -0.56
CA ALA A 128 -12.66 16.53 0.23
C ALA A 128 -12.47 16.33 1.74
N ILE A 129 -12.17 15.10 2.17
CA ILE A 129 -11.87 14.81 3.58
C ILE A 129 -10.64 15.58 4.04
N GLN A 130 -9.55 15.53 3.26
CA GLN A 130 -8.29 16.18 3.62
C GLN A 130 -8.45 17.70 3.73
N ASP A 131 -9.04 18.33 2.72
CA ASP A 131 -9.19 19.79 2.66
C ASP A 131 -10.11 20.32 3.75
N GLU A 132 -11.24 19.66 4.00
CA GLU A 132 -12.20 20.12 5.01
C GLU A 132 -11.75 19.78 6.43
N THR A 133 -11.03 18.66 6.63
CA THR A 133 -10.38 18.37 7.92
C THR A 133 -9.38 19.47 8.29
N ALA A 134 -8.57 19.91 7.33
CA ALA A 134 -7.57 20.96 7.55
C ALA A 134 -8.19 22.33 7.89
N LYS A 135 -9.40 22.60 7.39
CA LYS A 135 -10.10 23.88 7.62
C LYS A 135 -10.98 23.88 8.87
N SER A 136 -11.73 22.80 9.07
CA SER A 136 -12.89 22.79 9.97
C SER A 136 -12.91 21.59 10.93
N GLY A 137 -11.85 20.77 10.92
CA GLY A 137 -11.70 19.61 11.80
C GLY A 137 -12.30 18.32 11.23
N PHE A 138 -11.94 17.20 11.88
CA PHE A 138 -12.16 15.86 11.37
C PHE A 138 -13.62 15.52 11.06
N THR A 139 -14.57 15.88 11.95
CA THR A 139 -15.99 15.61 11.73
C THR A 139 -16.50 16.24 10.44
N ARG A 140 -16.12 17.50 10.17
CA ARG A 140 -16.50 18.21 8.94
C ARG A 140 -15.82 17.60 7.71
N GLY A 141 -14.58 17.12 7.87
CA GLY A 141 -13.89 16.31 6.88
C GLY A 141 -14.69 15.09 6.43
N ILE A 142 -15.17 14.29 7.38
CA ILE A 142 -15.97 13.10 7.08
C ILE A 142 -17.29 13.47 6.39
N GLU A 143 -17.98 14.51 6.86
CA GLU A 143 -19.21 15.01 6.21
C GLU A 143 -18.95 15.44 4.75
N ALA A 144 -17.86 16.15 4.48
CA ALA A 144 -17.47 16.54 3.12
C ALA A 144 -17.13 15.33 2.24
N GLY A 145 -16.46 14.33 2.80
CA GLY A 145 -16.20 13.05 2.13
C GLY A 145 -17.49 12.35 1.72
N GLN A 146 -18.46 12.25 2.62
CA GLN A 146 -19.78 11.67 2.33
C GLN A 146 -20.49 12.41 1.20
N GLN A 147 -20.58 13.74 1.29
CA GLN A 147 -21.22 14.56 0.25
C GLN A 147 -20.55 14.37 -1.11
N LYS A 148 -19.22 14.28 -1.14
CA LYS A 148 -18.48 14.05 -2.38
C LYS A 148 -18.72 12.65 -2.92
N ALA A 149 -18.79 11.62 -2.08
CA ALA A 149 -19.11 10.25 -2.50
C ALA A 149 -20.51 10.18 -3.13
N GLU A 150 -21.50 10.77 -2.46
CA GLU A 150 -22.88 10.81 -2.95
C GLU A 150 -23.00 11.51 -4.31
N SER A 151 -22.34 12.66 -4.45
CA SER A 151 -22.32 13.42 -5.71
C SER A 151 -21.71 12.60 -6.84
N GLY A 152 -20.59 11.91 -6.59
CA GLY A 152 -19.93 11.10 -7.60
C GLY A 152 -20.76 9.92 -8.10
N ILE A 153 -21.61 9.36 -7.25
CA ILE A 153 -22.58 8.32 -7.61
C ILE A 153 -23.70 8.94 -8.45
N ALA A 154 -24.34 10.00 -7.96
CA ALA A 154 -25.50 10.62 -8.62
C ALA A 154 -25.17 11.23 -9.99
N GLU A 155 -24.03 11.92 -10.12
CA GLU A 155 -23.57 12.54 -11.38
C GLU A 155 -23.31 11.52 -12.50
N ARG A 156 -23.05 10.26 -12.12
CA ARG A 156 -22.87 9.14 -13.07
C ARG A 156 -24.19 8.42 -13.37
N GLY A 157 -25.32 8.93 -12.91
CA GLY A 157 -26.64 8.33 -13.09
C GLY A 157 -26.86 7.07 -12.25
N LEU A 158 -26.01 6.81 -11.26
CA LEU A 158 -26.16 5.70 -10.34
C LEU A 158 -27.08 6.09 -9.17
N LYS A 159 -27.71 5.10 -8.56
CA LYS A 159 -28.63 5.31 -7.43
C LYS A 159 -27.89 5.10 -6.11
N LEU A 160 -28.12 6.01 -5.16
CA LEU A 160 -27.77 5.79 -3.76
C LEU A 160 -28.67 4.70 -3.17
N ALA A 161 -28.14 3.92 -2.24
CA ALA A 161 -28.94 2.99 -1.45
C ALA A 161 -29.94 3.78 -0.60
N GLN A 162 -31.15 3.22 -0.42
CA GLN A 162 -32.22 3.79 0.40
C GLN A 162 -32.12 3.32 1.85
#